data_AF-A0A1H9DCV1-F1
#
_entry.id   AF-A0A1H9DCV1-F1
#
_cell.length_a   1.000
_cell.length_b   1.000
_cell.length_c   1.000
_cell.angle_alpha   90.00
_cell.angle_beta   90.00
_cell.angle_gamma   90.00
#
_symmetry.space_group_name_H-M   'P 1'
#
loop_
_entity.id
_entity.type
_entity.pdbx_description
1 polymer ?
#
loop_
_entity_poly.entity_id
_entity_poly.type
_entity_poly.pdbx_seq_one_letter_code
_entity_poly.pdbx_strand_id
1 'polypeptide(L)'
;MIRKLRTRMSRGVVLATATAATVTIGATAGGPPNPLPADSQTRPAAGQGKEPQTGPQAAERRQIAASVLGRDLKFTLTAVRSQADPFAASVRLQVFTFEGGAWRESDRALVGEADAWFWFPLTGRHAVCRFSTAGTESAPVAVSLLVTPSIGCSPTENFRIENGRIVPA
;
A
#
# COMPACT_ATOMS: atom_id res chain seq x y z
N MET A 1 -13.41 14.62 43.46
CA MET A 1 -14.60 13.75 43.26
C MET A 1 -14.29 12.73 42.18
N ILE A 2 -14.21 11.45 42.57
CA ILE A 2 -13.85 10.32 41.70
C ILE A 2 -15.15 9.64 41.26
N ARG A 3 -15.40 9.54 39.96
CA ARG A 3 -16.41 8.61 39.42
C ARG A 3 -15.72 7.51 38.64
N LYS A 4 -15.63 6.34 39.26
CA LYS A 4 -15.41 5.06 38.61
C LYS A 4 -16.72 4.63 37.95
N LEU A 5 -16.69 4.20 36.69
CA LEU A 5 -17.72 3.34 36.14
C LEU A 5 -17.04 2.16 35.44
N ARG A 6 -17.28 0.97 35.99
CA ARG A 6 -16.89 -0.34 35.45
C ARG A 6 -18.03 -0.88 34.56
N THR A 7 -17.70 -1.96 33.84
CA THR A 7 -18.59 -3.03 33.32
C THR A 7 -19.27 -2.71 31.96
N ARG A 8 -19.36 -3.58 30.95
CA ARG A 8 -19.37 -5.06 30.86
C ARG A 8 -18.75 -5.59 29.56
N MET A 9 -18.33 -6.85 29.63
CA MET A 9 -18.02 -7.79 28.54
C MET A 9 -19.19 -7.98 27.55
N SER A 10 -18.87 -8.31 26.30
CA SER A 10 -19.61 -9.32 25.54
C SER A 10 -18.72 -9.95 24.45
N ARG A 11 -18.62 -11.29 24.48
CA ARG A 11 -18.03 -12.16 23.47
C ARG A 11 -19.04 -12.38 22.34
N GLY A 12 -18.58 -12.44 21.10
CA GLY A 12 -19.33 -13.02 19.98
C GLY A 12 -18.38 -13.84 19.10
N VAL A 13 -18.65 -15.14 19.01
CA VAL A 13 -17.92 -16.15 18.21
C VAL A 13 -18.81 -16.56 17.04
N VAL A 14 -18.23 -17.33 16.11
CA VAL A 14 -18.83 -18.25 15.13
C VAL A 14 -19.36 -17.55 13.84
N LEU A 15 -19.22 -18.02 12.59
CA LEU A 15 -19.06 -19.35 11.97
C LEU A 15 -18.18 -19.28 10.72
N ALA A 16 -17.38 -20.32 10.48
CA ALA A 16 -16.74 -20.61 9.19
C ALA A 16 -17.62 -21.58 8.39
N THR A 17 -17.86 -21.30 7.12
CA THR A 17 -18.58 -22.17 6.18
C THR A 17 -17.61 -22.69 5.12
N ALA A 18 -17.40 -24.01 5.12
CA ALA A 18 -16.64 -24.73 4.11
C ALA A 18 -17.56 -25.08 2.92
N THR A 19 -17.11 -24.79 1.70
CA THR A 19 -17.78 -25.20 0.45
C THR A 19 -16.98 -26.33 -0.21
N ALA A 20 -17.70 -27.40 -0.57
CA ALA A 20 -17.15 -28.62 -1.16
C ALA A 20 -16.96 -28.46 -2.68
N ALA A 21 -15.87 -29.01 -3.21
CA ALA A 21 -15.56 -29.05 -4.64
C ALA A 21 -16.02 -30.38 -5.27
N THR A 22 -16.77 -30.30 -6.37
CA THR A 22 -17.17 -31.43 -7.23
C THR A 22 -16.13 -31.66 -8.31
N VAL A 23 -15.66 -32.91 -8.46
CA VAL A 23 -14.75 -33.35 -9.52
C VAL A 23 -15.53 -34.24 -10.48
N THR A 24 -15.61 -33.84 -11.76
CA THR A 24 -16.12 -34.70 -12.84
C THR A 24 -14.96 -35.33 -13.60
N ILE A 25 -14.94 -36.67 -13.61
CA ILE A 25 -14.02 -37.50 -14.39
C ILE A 25 -14.72 -37.85 -15.70
N GLY A 26 -14.15 -37.47 -16.84
CA GLY A 26 -14.58 -37.90 -18.17
C GLY A 26 -13.45 -38.70 -18.84
N ALA A 27 -13.67 -40.00 -19.02
CA ALA A 27 -12.79 -40.90 -19.75
C ALA A 27 -13.54 -41.46 -20.97
N THR A 28 -12.98 -41.30 -22.17
CA THR A 28 -13.35 -42.06 -23.36
C THR A 28 -12.10 -42.34 -24.19
N ALA A 29 -11.87 -43.60 -24.52
CA ALA A 29 -10.71 -44.14 -25.21
C ALA A 29 -11.04 -44.59 -26.65
N GLY A 30 -10.05 -44.48 -27.56
CA GLY A 30 -9.88 -45.20 -28.84
C GLY A 30 -10.66 -44.66 -30.06
N GLY A 31 -10.14 -44.49 -31.28
CA GLY A 31 -8.84 -44.73 -31.96
C GLY A 31 -8.92 -44.24 -33.45
N PRO A 32 -7.83 -44.19 -34.26
CA PRO A 32 -7.78 -43.68 -35.66
C PRO A 32 -7.86 -44.84 -36.72
N PRO A 33 -7.88 -44.65 -38.08
CA PRO A 33 -7.39 -43.51 -38.92
C PRO A 33 -8.21 -43.08 -40.19
N ASN A 34 -7.76 -41.93 -40.77
CA ASN A 34 -7.91 -41.24 -42.09
C ASN A 34 -8.52 -41.96 -43.35
N PRO A 35 -8.92 -41.27 -44.47
CA PRO A 35 -8.38 -39.99 -45.03
C PRO A 35 -9.36 -38.94 -45.66
N LEU A 36 -8.81 -37.74 -45.88
CA LEU A 36 -9.26 -36.54 -46.64
C LEU A 36 -9.55 -36.81 -48.15
N PRO A 37 -10.36 -35.99 -48.88
CA PRO A 37 -9.93 -34.63 -49.29
C PRO A 37 -11.01 -33.55 -49.52
N ALA A 38 -10.51 -32.32 -49.63
CA ALA A 38 -11.11 -31.12 -50.22
C ALA A 38 -12.27 -30.45 -49.45
N ASP A 39 -11.95 -29.33 -48.81
CA ASP A 39 -12.61 -28.06 -49.13
C ASP A 39 -11.71 -26.88 -48.73
N SER A 40 -11.41 -26.05 -49.73
CA SER A 40 -10.68 -24.79 -49.58
C SER A 40 -11.57 -23.75 -48.90
N GLN A 41 -11.72 -23.82 -47.58
CA GLN A 41 -12.41 -22.78 -46.80
C GLN A 41 -11.43 -21.68 -46.37
N THR A 42 -11.53 -20.56 -47.09
CA THR A 42 -11.41 -19.17 -46.63
C THR A 42 -10.76 -18.99 -45.25
N ARG A 43 -9.49 -18.56 -45.24
CA ARG A 43 -8.89 -17.93 -44.06
C ARG A 43 -9.03 -16.42 -44.22
N PRO A 44 -9.91 -15.73 -43.45
CA PRO A 44 -9.74 -14.31 -43.23
C PRO A 44 -8.35 -14.12 -42.63
N ALA A 45 -7.54 -13.24 -43.21
CA ALA A 45 -6.32 -12.79 -42.58
C ALA A 45 -6.65 -12.39 -41.14
N ALA A 46 -6.12 -13.15 -40.18
CA ALA A 46 -6.23 -12.81 -38.77
C ALA A 46 -5.61 -11.43 -38.64
N GLY A 47 -6.47 -10.43 -38.40
CA GLY A 47 -6.05 -9.08 -38.13
C GLY A 47 -4.95 -9.12 -37.09
N GLN A 48 -3.89 -8.36 -37.31
CA GLN A 48 -2.89 -8.05 -36.30
C GLN A 48 -3.65 -7.63 -35.04
N GLY A 49 -3.78 -8.56 -34.10
CA GLY A 49 -4.27 -8.28 -32.78
C GLY A 49 -3.30 -7.25 -32.23
N LYS A 50 -3.75 -5.99 -32.17
CA LYS A 50 -3.08 -4.94 -31.43
C LYS A 50 -2.94 -5.47 -30.02
N GLU A 51 -1.73 -5.94 -29.68
CA GLU A 51 -1.41 -6.42 -28.35
C GLU A 51 -1.90 -5.33 -27.37
N PRO A 52 -2.70 -5.68 -26.36
CA PRO A 52 -3.13 -4.70 -25.39
C PRO A 52 -1.87 -4.11 -24.79
N GLN A 53 -1.58 -2.86 -25.12
CA GLN A 53 -0.51 -2.12 -24.49
C GLN A 53 -0.91 -2.02 -23.02
N THR A 54 -0.33 -2.90 -22.21
CA THR A 54 -0.48 -2.84 -20.76
C THR A 54 0.14 -1.50 -20.37
N GLY A 55 -0.73 -0.55 -20.04
CA GLY A 55 -0.30 0.76 -19.57
C GLY A 55 0.63 0.60 -18.36
N PRO A 56 1.40 1.64 -18.01
CA PRO A 56 2.34 1.57 -16.89
C PRO A 56 1.64 1.05 -15.63
N GLN A 57 2.12 -0.08 -15.10
CA GLN A 57 1.57 -0.65 -13.87
C GLN A 57 1.76 0.35 -12.74
N ALA A 58 0.68 0.72 -12.05
CA ALA A 58 0.77 1.65 -10.93
C ALA A 58 1.71 1.09 -9.85
N ALA A 59 2.64 1.93 -9.38
CA ALA A 59 3.57 1.57 -8.32
C ALA A 59 2.82 1.07 -7.07
N GLU A 60 3.31 -0.02 -6.47
CA GLU A 60 2.75 -0.59 -5.24
C GLU A 60 2.91 0.40 -4.07
N ARG A 61 1.88 0.53 -3.23
CA ARG A 61 1.86 1.49 -2.10
C ARG A 61 1.39 0.85 -0.82
N ARG A 62 2.01 1.23 0.30
CA ARG A 62 1.64 0.77 1.64
C ARG A 62 1.69 1.93 2.63
N GLN A 63 0.58 2.21 3.31
CA GLN A 63 0.60 3.09 4.47
C GLN A 63 1.31 2.38 5.62
N ILE A 64 2.38 2.97 6.14
CA ILE A 64 3.23 2.40 7.20
C ILE A 64 2.99 3.05 8.56
N ALA A 65 2.49 4.30 8.59
CA ALA A 65 2.00 4.94 9.81
C ALA A 65 0.96 6.03 9.49
N ALA A 66 0.16 6.35 10.49
CA ALA A 66 -0.73 7.52 10.47
C ALA A 66 -0.88 8.10 11.88
N SER A 67 -1.02 9.42 11.95
CA SER A 67 -1.25 10.18 13.19
C SER A 67 -2.25 11.29 12.91
N VAL A 68 -3.07 11.63 13.90
CA VAL A 68 -4.01 12.74 13.84
C VAL A 68 -3.64 13.71 14.95
N LEU A 69 -3.46 14.98 14.59
CA LEU A 69 -3.20 16.07 15.51
C LEU A 69 -4.46 16.93 15.60
N GLY A 70 -5.01 17.08 16.80
CA GLY A 70 -6.24 17.83 17.00
C GLY A 70 -7.42 17.19 16.28
N ARG A 71 -8.13 17.98 15.47
CA ARG A 71 -9.35 17.54 14.74
C ARG A 71 -9.25 17.77 13.23
N ASP A 72 -8.19 18.41 12.81
CA ASP A 72 -8.08 19.14 11.56
C ASP A 72 -6.79 18.82 10.81
N LEU A 73 -5.80 18.19 11.47
CA LEU A 73 -4.57 17.74 10.85
C LEU A 73 -4.38 16.23 10.97
N LYS A 74 -4.03 15.59 9.85
CA LYS A 74 -3.65 14.18 9.79
C LYS A 74 -2.36 14.03 9.00
N PHE A 75 -1.47 13.19 9.51
CA PHE A 75 -0.20 12.85 8.90
C PHE A 75 -0.21 11.37 8.53
N THR A 76 0.26 11.03 7.32
CA THR A 76 0.48 9.64 6.94
C THR A 76 1.86 9.44 6.36
N LEU A 77 2.48 8.32 6.70
CA LEU A 77 3.67 7.82 6.04
C LEU A 77 3.27 6.71 5.07
N THR A 78 3.62 6.86 3.81
CA THR A 78 3.34 5.88 2.76
C THR A 78 4.64 5.45 2.08
N ALA A 79 4.94 4.15 2.14
CA ALA A 79 5.96 3.53 1.31
C ALA A 79 5.41 3.34 -0.11
N VAL A 80 6.21 3.69 -1.10
CA VAL A 80 5.92 3.51 -2.53
C VAL A 80 7.07 2.71 -3.12
N ARG A 81 6.75 1.55 -3.70
CA ARG A 81 7.75 0.67 -4.32
C ARG A 81 8.28 1.33 -5.59
N SER A 82 9.59 1.25 -5.81
CA SER A 82 10.17 1.73 -7.06
C SER A 82 9.67 0.92 -8.24
N GLN A 83 9.49 1.58 -9.39
CA GLN A 83 9.19 0.92 -10.65
C GLN A 83 10.46 0.45 -11.37
N ALA A 84 11.63 0.98 -10.99
CA ALA A 84 12.92 0.65 -11.58
C ALA A 84 13.63 -0.49 -10.82
N ASP A 85 13.54 -0.50 -9.49
CA ASP A 85 14.11 -1.54 -8.63
C ASP A 85 13.04 -2.16 -7.72
N PRO A 86 12.69 -3.45 -7.88
CA PRO A 86 11.65 -4.09 -7.08
C PRO A 86 12.01 -4.23 -5.59
N PHE A 87 13.26 -4.02 -5.20
CA PHE A 87 13.71 -4.03 -3.80
C PHE A 87 13.75 -2.63 -3.19
N ALA A 88 13.72 -1.59 -4.01
CA ALA A 88 13.78 -0.20 -3.58
C ALA A 88 12.39 0.40 -3.33
N ALA A 89 12.36 1.43 -2.51
CA ALA A 89 11.18 2.17 -2.15
C ALA A 89 11.49 3.63 -1.81
N SER A 90 10.51 4.48 -2.08
CA SER A 90 10.45 5.85 -1.61
C SER A 90 9.45 5.95 -0.45
N VAL A 91 9.69 6.82 0.52
CA VAL A 91 8.71 7.09 1.60
C VAL A 91 8.20 8.51 1.48
N ARG A 92 6.88 8.65 1.57
CA ARG A 92 6.19 9.94 1.48
C ARG A 92 5.56 10.28 2.81
N LEU A 93 5.88 11.44 3.35
CA LEU A 93 5.10 12.10 4.38
C LEU A 93 4.01 12.92 3.70
N GLN A 94 2.77 12.69 4.06
CA GLN A 94 1.61 13.40 3.52
C GLN A 94 0.87 14.07 4.67
N VAL A 95 0.52 15.33 4.47
CA VAL A 95 -0.27 16.14 5.39
C VAL A 95 -1.67 16.26 4.82
N PHE A 96 -2.67 16.11 5.67
CA PHE A 96 -4.06 16.26 5.32
C PHE A 96 -4.73 17.27 6.25
N THR A 97 -5.52 18.15 5.67
CA THR A 97 -6.44 19.04 6.39
C THR A 97 -7.87 18.47 6.35
N PHE A 98 -8.65 18.72 7.39
CA PHE A 98 -10.07 18.35 7.40
C PHE A 98 -10.92 19.52 6.89
N GLU A 99 -11.37 19.43 5.64
CA GLU A 99 -12.10 20.49 4.95
C GLU A 99 -13.40 19.95 4.36
N GLY A 100 -14.51 20.67 4.59
CA GLY A 100 -15.82 20.29 4.04
C GLY A 100 -16.28 18.88 4.47
N GLY A 101 -15.90 18.43 5.67
CA GLY A 101 -16.27 17.11 6.19
C GLY A 101 -15.42 15.95 5.67
N ALA A 102 -14.31 16.21 4.97
CA ALA A 102 -13.42 15.19 4.45
C ALA A 102 -11.94 15.55 4.65
N TRP A 103 -11.10 14.52 4.79
CA TRP A 103 -9.65 14.69 4.75
C TRP A 103 -9.20 14.99 3.31
N ARG A 104 -8.50 16.10 3.11
CA ARG A 104 -7.89 16.50 1.83
C ARG A 104 -6.38 16.59 2.01
N GLU A 105 -5.62 16.04 1.08
CA GLU A 105 -4.16 16.18 1.11
C GLU A 105 -3.82 17.65 0.87
N SER A 106 -3.14 18.27 1.82
CA SER A 106 -2.73 19.67 1.76
C SER A 106 -1.29 19.81 1.28
N ASP A 107 -0.41 18.86 1.65
CA ASP A 107 0.99 18.89 1.27
C ASP A 107 1.67 17.51 1.37
N ARG A 108 2.87 17.38 0.80
CA ARG A 108 3.66 16.14 0.76
C ARG A 108 5.15 16.40 0.62
N ALA A 109 5.96 15.59 1.32
CA ALA A 109 7.41 15.53 1.16
C ALA A 109 7.92 14.09 1.08
N LEU A 110 9.15 13.92 0.57
CA LEU A 110 9.90 12.68 0.72
C LEU A 110 10.53 12.60 2.11
N VAL A 111 10.61 11.39 2.66
CA VAL A 111 11.40 11.09 3.86
C VAL A 111 12.71 10.44 3.38
N GLY A 112 13.81 11.17 3.51
CA GLY A 112 15.08 10.82 2.87
C GLY A 112 14.99 10.93 1.34
N GLU A 113 15.87 10.22 0.65
CA GLU A 113 15.97 10.25 -0.80
C GLU A 113 14.98 9.31 -1.50
N ALA A 114 14.69 9.61 -2.76
CA ALA A 114 13.88 8.73 -3.60
C ALA A 114 14.58 7.38 -3.80
N ASP A 115 13.81 6.30 -3.67
CA ASP A 115 14.25 4.92 -3.87
C ASP A 115 15.45 4.49 -3.02
N ALA A 116 15.71 5.21 -1.92
CA ALA A 116 16.80 4.92 -0.99
C ALA A 116 16.43 3.93 0.12
N TRP A 117 15.18 3.47 0.17
CA TRP A 117 14.71 2.54 1.19
C TRP A 117 14.50 1.13 0.66
N PHE A 118 14.59 0.14 1.55
CA PHE A 118 14.29 -1.24 1.20
C PHE A 118 12.80 -1.55 1.39
N TRP A 119 12.12 -1.98 0.32
CA TRP A 119 10.68 -2.24 0.30
C TRP A 119 10.23 -3.25 1.38
N PHE A 120 10.95 -4.36 1.53
CA PHE A 120 10.55 -5.44 2.44
C PHE A 120 10.69 -5.06 3.93
N PRO A 121 11.81 -4.47 4.39
CA PRO A 121 11.88 -3.90 5.74
C PRO A 121 10.79 -2.85 6.01
N LEU A 122 10.54 -1.93 5.06
CA LEU A 122 9.57 -0.85 5.25
C LEU A 122 8.11 -1.32 5.32
N THR A 123 7.77 -2.42 4.68
CA THR A 123 6.41 -2.95 4.69
C THR A 123 6.19 -4.01 5.77
N GLY A 124 7.25 -4.35 6.50
CA GLY A 124 7.24 -5.26 7.63
C GLY A 124 6.73 -4.65 8.93
N ARG A 125 6.67 -5.49 9.97
CA ARG A 125 6.43 -5.02 11.34
C ARG A 125 7.64 -4.23 11.82
N HIS A 126 7.42 -3.20 12.64
CA HIS A 126 8.48 -2.33 13.19
C HIS A 126 9.24 -1.50 12.16
N ALA A 127 8.67 -1.30 10.96
CA ALA A 127 9.24 -0.44 9.92
C ALA A 127 9.44 1.02 10.37
N VAL A 128 8.60 1.49 11.29
CA VAL A 128 8.64 2.86 11.81
C VAL A 128 9.24 2.82 13.20
N CYS A 129 10.48 3.31 13.33
CA CYS A 129 11.18 3.40 14.61
C CYS A 129 10.72 4.63 15.41
N ARG A 130 10.45 5.74 14.72
CA ARG A 130 9.91 6.96 15.31
C ARG A 130 8.93 7.59 14.33
N PHE A 131 7.74 7.91 14.83
CA PHE A 131 6.81 8.82 14.16
C PHE A 131 6.11 9.63 15.24
N SER A 132 6.59 10.87 15.41
CA SER A 132 6.09 11.77 16.44
C SER A 132 5.59 13.04 15.78
N THR A 133 4.37 13.45 16.12
CA THR A 133 3.75 14.70 15.69
C THR A 133 3.51 15.51 16.96
N ALA A 134 4.25 16.60 17.17
CA ALA A 134 4.08 17.40 18.39
C ALA A 134 2.65 17.96 18.52
N GLY A 135 2.18 18.08 19.76
CA GLY A 135 0.80 18.46 20.10
C GLY A 135 0.45 19.94 19.92
N THR A 136 1.35 20.76 19.37
CA THR A 136 1.25 22.22 19.32
C THR A 136 1.50 22.75 17.91
N GLU A 137 0.92 23.89 17.56
CA GLU A 137 1.13 24.56 16.27
C GLU A 137 2.60 24.99 16.09
N SER A 138 3.10 24.92 14.84
CA SER A 138 4.51 24.59 14.52
C SER A 138 4.91 23.21 15.04
N ALA A 139 4.16 22.17 14.63
CA ALA A 139 4.40 20.81 15.10
C ALA A 139 5.63 20.20 14.40
N PRO A 140 6.77 20.00 15.07
CA PRO A 140 7.81 19.15 14.52
C PRO A 140 7.26 17.73 14.33
N VAL A 141 7.39 17.24 13.11
CA VAL A 141 7.17 15.84 12.75
C VAL A 141 8.52 15.16 12.66
N ALA A 142 8.78 14.24 13.58
CA ALA A 142 10.01 13.46 13.61
C ALA A 142 9.75 12.06 13.05
N VAL A 143 10.53 11.67 12.04
CA VAL A 143 10.42 10.38 11.35
C VAL A 143 11.76 9.66 11.41
N SER A 144 11.76 8.41 11.85
CA SER A 144 12.89 7.48 11.73
C SER A 144 12.35 6.11 11.35
N LEU A 145 12.98 5.47 10.37
CA LEU A 145 12.52 4.25 9.76
C LEU A 145 13.58 3.16 9.90
N LEU A 146 13.15 1.91 9.93
CA LEU A 146 14.05 0.77 9.90
C LEU A 146 14.71 0.66 8.52
N VAL A 147 16.04 0.76 8.46
CA VAL A 147 16.79 0.57 7.21
C VAL A 147 16.81 -0.91 6.86
N THR A 148 17.40 -1.72 7.75
CA THR A 148 17.34 -3.18 7.74
C THR A 148 17.44 -3.68 9.19
N PRO A 149 17.07 -4.94 9.49
CA PRO A 149 17.21 -5.49 10.84
C PRO A 149 18.64 -5.44 11.40
N SER A 150 19.66 -5.54 10.54
CA SER A 150 21.08 -5.54 10.95
C SER A 150 21.65 -4.14 11.11
N ILE A 151 21.15 -3.15 10.36
CA ILE A 151 21.58 -1.73 10.46
C ILE A 151 20.82 -1.02 11.59
N GLY A 152 19.54 -1.36 11.76
CA GLY A 152 18.65 -0.67 12.69
C GLY A 152 17.99 0.56 12.08
N CYS A 153 17.69 1.53 12.94
CA CYS A 153 16.91 2.70 12.60
C CYS A 153 17.76 3.78 11.92
N SER A 154 17.18 4.48 10.95
CA SER A 154 17.78 5.65 10.31
C SER A 154 17.98 6.80 11.31
N PRO A 155 18.85 7.77 10.98
CA PRO A 155 18.75 9.10 11.57
C PRO A 155 17.32 9.65 11.52
N THR A 156 16.99 10.54 12.45
CA THR A 156 15.66 11.16 12.49
C THR A 156 15.60 12.30 11.49
N GLU A 157 14.69 12.19 10.52
CA GLU A 157 14.29 13.27 9.64
C GLU A 157 13.24 14.13 10.35
N ASN A 158 13.38 15.46 10.31
CA ASN A 158 12.49 16.40 10.97
C ASN A 158 11.81 17.29 9.93
N PHE A 159 10.49 17.40 10.03
CA PHE A 159 9.67 18.27 9.20
C PHE A 159 8.97 19.28 10.09
N ARG A 160 8.87 20.52 9.64
CA ARG A 160 8.06 21.55 10.28
C ARG A 160 6.75 21.71 9.54
N ILE A 161 5.66 21.76 10.29
CA ILE A 161 4.31 21.88 9.73
C ILE A 161 3.70 23.20 10.20
N GLU A 162 3.36 24.05 9.25
CA GLU A 162 2.73 25.35 9.48
C GLU A 162 1.49 25.47 8.59
N ASN A 163 0.32 25.69 9.19
CA ASN A 163 -0.96 25.80 8.47
C ASN A 163 -1.23 24.64 7.49
N GLY A 164 -0.91 23.41 7.89
CA GLY A 164 -1.09 22.21 7.05
C GLY A 164 -0.09 22.07 5.89
N ARG A 165 0.94 22.90 5.83
CA ARG A 165 2.02 22.82 4.84
C ARG A 165 3.35 22.42 5.48
N ILE A 166 4.17 21.73 4.73
CA ILE A 166 5.54 21.36 5.10
C ILE A 166 6.43 22.55 4.76
N VAL A 167 7.11 23.10 5.75
CA VAL A 167 8.08 24.18 5.58
C VAL A 167 9.50 23.66 5.82
N PRO A 168 10.51 24.24 5.14
CA PRO A 168 11.91 23.97 5.45
C PRO A 168 12.20 24.21 6.94
N ALA A 169 13.05 23.36 7.51
CA ALA A 169 13.42 23.41 8.91
C ALA A 169 14.09 24.73 9.31
#